data_AF-A0A8S2KWW1-F1
#
_entry.id   AF-A0A8S2KWW1-F1
#
_cell.length_a   1.000
_cell.length_b   1.000
_cell.length_c   1.000
_cell.angle_alpha   90.00
_cell.angle_beta   90.00
_cell.angle_gamma   90.00
#
_symmetry.space_group_name_H-M   'P 1'
#
loop_
_entity.id
_entity.type
_entity.pdbx_description
1 polymer ?
#
loop_
_entity_poly.entity_id
_entity_poly.type
_entity_poly.pdbx_seq_one_letter_code
_entity_poly.pdbx_strand_id
1 'polypeptide(L)'
;MMVYSWVFVAATPDFECQLPVDYRVPDERECKTYKKSISLKECQHCYFTMENNSLQACKNYSFNRQYYIKTLVEEWSMVCDRLTFKTSVQMIFFTGFMVGSTILGILADNILPESPRWLMSKGRFDDAEIILKNIAKQNKRYFDQDEFERLKGEQKSIAQNIVYYGVAQSTGSWPFDPYVSFGASALVELLAYILVHIILKKTGRKIPYCLFAVIYSIVALLVLPVQSFTMKDST
;
A
#
# COMPACT_ATOMS: atom_id res chain seq x y z
N MET A 1 4.23 -1.84 6.03
CA MET A 1 3.61 -1.96 4.70
C MET A 1 3.49 -0.63 3.94
N MET A 2 3.63 0.54 4.59
CA MET A 2 3.59 1.85 3.92
C MET A 2 4.74 2.09 2.92
N VAL A 3 5.91 1.49 3.11
CA VAL A 3 7.11 1.75 2.28
C VAL A 3 6.94 1.34 0.80
N TYR A 4 6.15 0.29 0.49
CA TYR A 4 5.99 -0.18 -0.89
C TYR A 4 5.09 0.70 -1.76
N SER A 5 4.17 1.47 -1.17
CA SER A 5 3.37 2.42 -1.96
C SER A 5 4.19 3.62 -2.42
N TRP A 6 5.20 4.02 -1.64
CA TRP A 6 6.12 5.11 -2.00
C TRP A 6 7.10 4.71 -3.09
N VAL A 7 7.33 3.41 -3.31
CA VAL A 7 8.17 2.93 -4.42
C VAL A 7 7.60 3.34 -5.78
N PHE A 8 6.26 3.36 -5.92
CA PHE A 8 5.60 3.75 -7.16
C PHE A 8 5.32 5.25 -7.27
N VAL A 9 5.36 5.97 -6.14
CA VAL A 9 5.37 7.44 -6.09
C VAL A 9 6.81 7.89 -5.89
N ALA A 10 7.67 7.59 -6.87
CA ALA A 10 9.04 8.09 -6.84
C ALA A 10 9.02 9.62 -6.80
N ALA A 11 9.81 10.20 -5.89
CA ALA A 11 9.96 11.64 -5.80
C ALA A 11 10.38 12.21 -7.17
N THR A 12 9.75 13.30 -7.57
CA THR A 12 10.14 14.04 -8.78
C THR A 12 11.28 14.98 -8.42
N PRO A 13 12.52 14.71 -8.86
CA PRO A 13 13.58 15.70 -8.71
C PRO A 13 13.27 16.91 -9.57
N ASP A 14 13.78 18.08 -9.18
CA ASP A 14 13.72 19.28 -9.99
C ASP A 14 14.33 19.01 -11.37
N PHE A 15 13.70 19.51 -12.43
CA PHE A 15 14.07 19.18 -13.79
C PHE A 15 13.96 20.40 -14.71
N GLU A 16 14.82 20.42 -15.71
CA GLU A 16 14.87 21.48 -16.72
C GLU A 16 14.87 20.84 -18.11
N CYS A 17 14.34 21.55 -19.10
CA CYS A 17 14.34 21.09 -20.48
C CYS A 17 15.74 21.25 -21.09
N GLN A 18 16.23 20.23 -21.79
CA GLN A 18 17.46 20.35 -22.57
C GLN A 18 17.14 20.96 -23.93
N LEU A 19 17.55 22.22 -24.11
CA LEU A 19 17.15 23.07 -25.23
C LEU A 19 18.14 22.96 -26.41
N PRO A 20 17.68 23.08 -27.68
CA PRO A 20 18.53 23.18 -28.87
C PRO A 20 19.28 24.53 -28.91
N VAL A 21 19.98 24.90 -30.01
CA VAL A 21 20.72 26.18 -30.07
C VAL A 21 19.83 27.37 -30.46
N ASP A 22 18.81 27.16 -31.31
CA ASP A 22 17.94 28.21 -31.86
C ASP A 22 16.59 28.36 -31.11
N TYR A 23 16.62 28.40 -29.78
CA TYR A 23 15.43 28.43 -28.94
C TYR A 23 15.22 29.77 -28.22
N ARG A 24 13.96 30.04 -27.84
CA ARG A 24 13.58 31.14 -26.96
C ARG A 24 12.65 30.63 -25.86
N VAL A 25 12.67 31.32 -24.72
CA VAL A 25 11.75 31.05 -23.61
C VAL A 25 10.34 31.53 -24.00
N PRO A 26 9.31 30.69 -23.89
CA PRO A 26 7.93 31.09 -24.20
C PRO A 26 7.43 32.23 -23.28
N ASP A 27 6.68 33.19 -23.85
CA ASP A 27 5.99 34.23 -23.06
C ASP A 27 4.65 33.69 -22.49
N GLU A 28 4.16 34.28 -21.40
CA GLU A 28 2.97 33.82 -20.66
C GLU A 28 1.71 33.78 -21.54
N ARG A 29 1.61 34.68 -22.53
CA ARG A 29 0.49 34.76 -23.48
C ARG A 29 0.47 33.62 -24.51
N GLU A 30 1.65 33.16 -24.93
CA GLU A 30 1.76 32.04 -25.89
C GLU A 30 1.33 30.72 -25.23
N CYS A 31 1.77 30.51 -23.98
CA CYS A 31 1.42 29.32 -23.19
C CYS A 31 -0.10 29.18 -22.94
N LYS A 32 -0.78 30.27 -22.57
CA LYS A 32 -2.24 30.29 -22.33
C LYS A 32 -3.06 30.02 -23.59
N THR A 33 -2.52 30.40 -24.75
CA THR A 33 -3.17 30.18 -26.05
C THR A 33 -3.15 28.70 -26.45
N TYR A 34 -2.06 28.00 -26.14
CA TYR A 34 -1.88 26.59 -26.47
C TYR A 34 -2.71 25.64 -25.60
N LYS A 35 -2.77 25.88 -24.29
CA LYS A 35 -3.65 25.16 -23.34
C LYS A 35 -4.26 26.17 -22.37
N LYS A 36 -5.59 26.33 -22.41
CA LYS A 36 -6.37 27.30 -21.62
C LYS A 36 -6.24 27.15 -20.08
N SER A 37 -5.56 26.12 -19.60
CA SER A 37 -5.45 25.75 -18.18
C SER A 37 -4.03 25.40 -17.72
N ILE A 38 -2.97 25.84 -18.41
CA ILE A 38 -1.58 25.49 -18.05
C ILE A 38 -0.91 26.57 -17.20
N SER A 39 -0.13 26.17 -16.18
CA SER A 39 0.62 27.12 -15.33
C SER A 39 1.85 27.67 -16.08
N LEU A 40 2.27 28.91 -15.78
CA LEU A 40 3.43 29.53 -16.44
C LEU A 40 4.72 28.74 -16.16
N LYS A 41 4.83 28.20 -14.95
CA LYS A 41 5.98 27.41 -14.50
C LYS A 41 6.03 26.06 -15.23
N GLU A 42 4.91 25.35 -15.31
CA GLU A 42 4.78 24.11 -16.08
C GLU A 42 5.13 24.33 -17.55
N CYS A 43 4.72 25.47 -18.13
CA CYS A 43 5.05 25.81 -19.50
C CYS A 43 6.56 25.95 -19.75
N GLN A 44 7.28 26.64 -18.84
CA GLN A 44 8.73 26.85 -18.95
C GLN A 44 9.54 25.55 -18.85
N HIS A 45 9.07 24.58 -18.07
CA HIS A 45 9.75 23.30 -17.90
C HIS A 45 9.41 22.26 -18.98
N CYS A 46 8.20 22.33 -19.57
CA CYS A 46 7.67 21.30 -20.46
C CYS A 46 7.66 21.67 -21.95
N TYR A 47 7.64 22.96 -22.28
CA TYR A 47 7.51 23.47 -23.65
C TYR A 47 8.52 24.58 -23.93
N PHE A 48 8.90 24.74 -25.19
CA PHE A 48 9.77 25.81 -25.64
C PHE A 48 9.32 26.33 -27.01
N THR A 49 9.71 27.57 -27.34
CA THR A 49 9.38 28.20 -28.63
C THR A 49 10.63 28.26 -29.50
N MET A 50 10.53 27.78 -30.73
CA MET A 50 11.58 27.90 -31.74
C MET A 50 11.57 29.30 -32.36
N GLU A 51 12.67 29.77 -32.95
CA GLU A 51 12.72 31.10 -33.59
C GLU A 51 11.69 31.34 -34.69
N ASN A 52 11.17 30.28 -35.31
CA ASN A 52 10.07 30.33 -36.28
C ASN A 52 8.68 30.51 -35.63
N ASN A 53 8.63 30.87 -34.34
CA ASN A 53 7.44 30.96 -33.50
C ASN A 53 6.62 29.66 -33.40
N SER A 54 7.23 28.49 -33.60
CA SER A 54 6.57 27.21 -33.33
C SER A 54 6.80 26.74 -31.89
N LEU A 55 5.72 26.47 -31.17
CA LEU A 55 5.78 25.86 -29.84
C LEU A 55 6.01 24.34 -29.99
N GLN A 56 7.02 23.82 -29.31
CA GLN A 56 7.34 22.40 -29.31
C GLN A 56 7.49 21.85 -27.89
N ALA A 57 7.09 20.58 -27.71
CA ALA A 57 7.24 19.86 -26.45
C ALA A 57 8.68 19.40 -26.23
N CYS A 58 9.14 19.47 -24.98
CA CYS A 58 10.45 19.03 -24.58
C CYS A 58 10.59 17.49 -24.66
N LYS A 59 11.66 17.02 -25.34
CA LYS A 59 11.94 15.58 -25.49
C LYS A 59 12.95 15.07 -24.46
N ASN A 60 13.97 15.88 -24.14
CA ASN A 60 15.07 15.52 -23.26
C ASN A 60 15.09 16.47 -22.04
N TYR A 61 15.24 15.91 -20.85
CA TYR A 61 15.21 16.64 -19.60
C TYR A 61 16.52 16.43 -18.84
N SER A 62 17.05 17.50 -18.25
CA SER A 62 18.12 17.44 -17.27
C SER A 62 17.54 17.48 -15.87
N PHE A 63 17.78 16.44 -15.08
CA PHE A 63 17.28 16.34 -13.70
C PHE A 63 18.37 16.70 -12.69
N ASN A 64 18.01 17.44 -11.65
CA ASN A 64 18.91 17.77 -10.55
C ASN A 64 19.10 16.55 -9.63
N ARG A 65 20.36 16.12 -9.47
CA ARG A 65 20.75 14.94 -8.70
C ARG A 65 21.30 15.25 -7.31
N GLN A 66 21.05 16.45 -6.78
CA GLN A 66 21.53 16.85 -5.46
C GLN A 66 20.97 15.98 -4.32
N TYR A 67 19.72 15.53 -4.44
CA TYR A 67 19.04 14.73 -3.40
C TYR A 67 18.87 13.25 -3.78
N TYR A 68 18.82 12.94 -5.07
CA TYR A 68 18.52 11.60 -5.59
C TYR A 68 19.53 11.22 -6.67
N ILE A 69 20.14 10.03 -6.57
CA ILE A 69 21.19 9.57 -7.50
C ILE A 69 20.62 9.28 -8.90
N LYS A 70 19.50 8.55 -8.95
CA LYS A 70 18.71 8.26 -10.16
C LYS A 70 17.31 7.84 -9.72
N THR A 71 16.26 8.38 -10.34
CA THR A 71 14.87 8.03 -10.01
C THR A 71 14.17 7.35 -11.18
N LEU A 72 13.07 6.62 -10.90
CA LEU A 72 12.23 6.02 -11.94
C LEU A 72 11.61 7.08 -12.85
N VAL A 73 11.31 8.27 -12.29
CA VAL A 73 10.78 9.41 -13.06
C VAL A 73 11.78 9.88 -14.11
N GLU A 74 13.05 9.99 -13.72
CA GLU A 74 14.15 10.37 -14.61
C GLU A 74 14.41 9.32 -15.69
N GLU A 75 14.43 8.03 -15.32
CA GLU A 75 14.75 6.96 -16.26
C GLU A 75 13.70 6.79 -17.37
N TRP A 76 12.44 7.09 -17.08
CA TRP A 76 11.33 6.93 -18.03
C TRP A 76 10.78 8.28 -18.54
N SER A 77 11.47 9.40 -18.21
CA SER A 77 11.06 10.78 -18.52
C SER A 77 9.56 11.02 -18.25
N MET A 78 9.08 10.61 -17.08
CA MET A 78 7.66 10.69 -16.67
C MET A 78 7.33 12.05 -16.06
N VAL A 79 7.48 13.09 -16.86
CA VAL A 79 7.16 14.50 -16.54
C VAL A 79 6.15 15.05 -17.54
N CYS A 80 5.51 16.18 -17.20
CA CYS A 80 4.61 16.92 -18.10
C CYS A 80 3.46 16.03 -18.64
N ASP A 81 3.31 15.91 -19.97
CA ASP A 81 2.24 15.11 -20.61
C ASP A 81 2.28 13.61 -20.25
N ARG A 82 3.40 13.10 -19.69
CA ARG A 82 3.54 11.70 -19.25
C ARG A 82 3.27 11.50 -17.76
N LEU A 83 2.76 12.50 -17.03
CA LEU A 83 2.40 12.38 -15.61
C LEU A 83 1.41 11.22 -15.34
N THR A 84 0.48 10.97 -16.28
CA THR A 84 -0.52 9.90 -16.17
C THR A 84 0.11 8.50 -16.08
N PHE A 85 1.34 8.30 -16.54
CA PHE A 85 2.03 7.01 -16.38
C PHE A 85 2.23 6.64 -14.91
N LYS A 86 2.50 7.62 -14.04
CA LYS A 86 2.65 7.37 -12.59
C LYS A 86 1.37 6.79 -11.99
N THR A 87 0.24 7.41 -12.33
CA THR A 87 -1.07 6.97 -11.83
C THR A 87 -1.50 5.63 -12.40
N SER A 88 -1.19 5.37 -13.68
CA SER A 88 -1.51 4.08 -14.31
C SER A 88 -0.74 2.91 -13.68
N VAL A 89 0.57 3.07 -13.45
CA VAL A 89 1.39 2.03 -12.80
C VAL A 89 0.88 1.76 -11.38
N GLN A 90 0.54 2.81 -10.64
CA GLN A 90 0.00 2.69 -9.28
C GLN A 90 -1.38 2.00 -9.27
N MET A 91 -2.26 2.32 -10.21
CA MET A 91 -3.56 1.65 -10.36
C MET A 91 -3.40 0.16 -10.67
N ILE A 92 -2.48 -0.20 -11.57
CA ILE A 92 -2.19 -1.60 -11.91
C ILE A 92 -1.71 -2.36 -10.67
N PHE A 93 -0.84 -1.75 -9.86
CA PHE A 93 -0.35 -2.37 -8.63
C PHE A 93 -1.47 -2.67 -7.63
N PHE A 94 -2.33 -1.69 -7.31
CA PHE A 94 -3.43 -1.91 -6.35
C PHE A 94 -4.50 -2.86 -6.89
N THR A 95 -4.77 -2.81 -8.20
CA THR A 95 -5.66 -3.78 -8.85
C THR A 95 -5.08 -5.20 -8.75
N GLY A 96 -3.78 -5.36 -9.01
CA GLY A 96 -3.08 -6.63 -8.85
C GLY A 96 -3.13 -7.15 -7.41
N PHE A 97 -2.98 -6.27 -6.41
CA PHE A 97 -3.12 -6.64 -5.01
C PHE A 97 -4.55 -7.10 -4.67
N MET A 98 -5.57 -6.43 -5.19
CA MET A 98 -6.97 -6.80 -5.00
C MET A 98 -7.30 -8.17 -5.59
N VAL A 99 -6.89 -8.42 -6.84
CA VAL A 99 -7.14 -9.68 -7.53
C VAL A 99 -6.28 -10.81 -6.93
N GLY A 100 -5.01 -10.52 -6.65
CA GLY A 100 -4.09 -11.49 -6.06
C GLY A 100 -4.51 -11.93 -4.66
N SER A 101 -4.92 -11.00 -3.79
CA SER A 101 -5.34 -11.33 -2.42
C SER A 101 -6.63 -12.14 -2.36
N THR A 102 -7.58 -11.89 -3.25
CA THR A 102 -8.82 -12.67 -3.31
C THR A 102 -8.57 -14.09 -3.83
N ILE A 103 -7.84 -14.23 -4.94
CA ILE A 103 -7.55 -15.53 -5.54
C ILE A 103 -6.65 -16.37 -4.64
N LEU A 104 -5.50 -15.83 -4.22
CA LEU A 104 -4.56 -16.56 -3.36
C LEU A 104 -5.15 -16.80 -1.97
N GLY A 105 -6.01 -15.90 -1.46
CA GLY A 105 -6.72 -16.10 -0.21
C GLY A 105 -7.66 -17.30 -0.26
N ILE A 106 -8.48 -17.41 -1.31
CA ILE A 106 -9.39 -18.56 -1.50
C ILE A 106 -8.60 -19.85 -1.71
N LEU A 107 -7.52 -19.81 -2.49
CA LEU A 107 -6.66 -20.97 -2.71
C LEU A 107 -5.98 -21.42 -1.42
N ALA A 108 -5.44 -20.48 -0.64
CA ALA A 108 -4.84 -20.76 0.66
C ALA A 108 -5.86 -21.39 1.61
N ASP A 109 -7.10 -20.91 1.60
CA ASP A 109 -8.17 -21.45 2.43
C ASP A 109 -8.57 -22.88 2.09
N ASN A 110 -8.42 -23.29 0.82
CA ASN A 110 -8.73 -24.65 0.36
C ASN A 110 -7.54 -25.61 0.54
N ILE A 111 -6.30 -25.10 0.44
CA ILE A 111 -5.09 -25.92 0.49
C ILE A 111 -4.59 -26.08 1.93
N LEU A 112 -4.69 -25.03 2.76
CA LEU A 112 -4.13 -25.04 4.11
C LEU A 112 -5.20 -25.47 5.14
N PRO A 113 -4.99 -26.59 5.86
CA PRO A 113 -5.86 -26.95 6.95
C PRO A 113 -5.85 -25.87 8.04
N GLU A 114 -6.96 -25.69 8.75
CA GLU A 114 -7.03 -24.76 9.86
C GLU A 114 -5.96 -25.10 10.91
N SER A 115 -5.32 -24.08 11.50
CA SER A 115 -4.23 -24.32 12.46
C SER A 115 -4.75 -25.14 13.66
N PRO A 116 -4.10 -26.25 14.07
CA PRO A 116 -4.53 -27.07 15.21
C PRO A 116 -4.71 -26.24 16.50
N ARG A 117 -3.86 -25.22 16.69
CA ARG A 117 -3.94 -24.31 17.83
C ARG A 117 -5.25 -23.51 17.91
N TRP A 118 -5.78 -23.05 16.76
CA TRP A 118 -7.07 -22.34 16.71
C TRP A 118 -8.23 -23.30 16.98
N LEU A 119 -8.17 -24.52 16.45
CA LEU A 119 -9.18 -25.55 16.71
C LEU A 119 -9.24 -25.89 18.20
N MET A 120 -8.08 -26.05 18.84
CA MET A 120 -7.97 -26.24 20.28
C MET A 120 -8.56 -25.05 21.07
N SER A 121 -8.24 -23.80 20.72
CA SER A 121 -8.79 -22.63 21.41
C SER A 121 -10.29 -22.44 21.20
N LYS A 122 -10.86 -23.02 20.13
CA LYS A 122 -12.31 -23.01 19.83
C LYS A 122 -13.05 -24.17 20.50
N GLY A 123 -12.35 -25.11 21.12
CA GLY A 123 -12.92 -26.32 21.71
C GLY A 123 -13.27 -27.40 20.68
N ARG A 124 -12.85 -27.26 19.42
CA ARG A 124 -13.01 -28.27 18.35
C ARG A 124 -11.83 -29.26 18.39
N PHE A 125 -11.76 -30.07 19.44
CA PHE A 125 -10.60 -30.95 19.68
C PHE A 125 -10.50 -32.10 18.68
N ASP A 126 -11.63 -32.67 18.24
CA ASP A 126 -11.66 -33.82 17.34
C ASP A 126 -11.05 -33.46 15.96
N ASP A 127 -11.39 -32.27 15.43
CA ASP A 127 -10.83 -31.74 14.19
C ASP A 127 -9.32 -31.46 14.32
N ALA A 128 -8.87 -30.97 15.49
CA ALA A 128 -7.47 -30.70 15.75
C ALA A 128 -6.65 -32.00 15.78
N GLU A 129 -7.22 -33.05 16.36
CA GLU A 129 -6.61 -34.36 16.46
C GLU A 129 -6.37 -34.99 15.08
N ILE A 130 -7.37 -34.93 14.19
CA ILE A 130 -7.26 -35.45 12.81
C ILE A 130 -6.09 -34.77 12.07
N ILE A 131 -5.98 -33.44 12.18
CA ILE A 131 -4.92 -32.69 11.53
C ILE A 131 -3.54 -33.02 12.12
N LEU A 132 -3.43 -33.10 13.46
CA LEU A 132 -2.17 -33.45 14.12
C LEU A 132 -1.72 -34.88 13.79
N LYS A 133 -2.64 -35.84 13.67
CA LYS A 133 -2.34 -37.21 13.21
C LYS A 133 -1.79 -37.22 11.79
N ASN A 134 -2.36 -36.42 10.88
CA ASN A 134 -1.85 -36.31 9.52
C ASN A 134 -0.45 -35.67 9.47
N ILE A 135 -0.22 -34.62 10.27
CA ILE A 135 1.09 -33.98 10.41
C ILE A 135 2.13 -34.96 11.00
N ALA A 136 1.76 -35.73 12.02
CA ALA A 136 2.63 -36.74 12.62
C ALA A 136 3.03 -37.83 11.60
N LYS A 137 2.06 -38.32 10.80
CA LYS A 137 2.33 -39.26 9.70
C LYS A 137 3.29 -38.67 8.67
N GLN A 138 3.05 -37.42 8.25
CA GLN A 138 3.90 -36.74 7.26
C GLN A 138 5.32 -36.51 7.80
N ASN A 139 5.46 -36.20 9.08
CA ASN A 139 6.74 -36.01 9.77
C ASN A 139 7.37 -37.32 10.28
N LYS A 140 6.78 -38.48 9.97
CA LYS A 140 7.23 -39.81 10.43
C LYS A 140 7.39 -39.89 11.96
N ARG A 141 6.49 -39.25 12.70
CA ARG A 141 6.39 -39.27 14.16
C ARG A 141 5.13 -40.03 14.59
N TYR A 142 5.18 -40.62 15.78
CA TYR A 142 4.00 -41.20 16.41
C TYR A 142 3.19 -40.09 17.10
N PHE A 143 1.86 -40.23 17.07
CA PHE A 143 0.96 -39.33 17.78
C PHE A 143 0.62 -39.95 19.13
N ASP A 144 1.14 -39.36 20.22
CA ASP A 144 0.81 -39.79 21.58
C ASP A 144 -0.54 -39.21 21.99
N GLN A 145 -1.51 -40.11 22.18
CA GLN A 145 -2.89 -39.76 22.51
C GLN A 145 -3.03 -39.31 23.98
N ASP A 146 -2.22 -39.87 24.87
CA ASP A 146 -2.28 -39.60 26.31
C ASP A 146 -1.71 -38.20 26.62
N GLU A 147 -0.67 -37.80 25.90
CA GLU A 147 -0.13 -36.44 25.95
C GLU A 147 -1.15 -35.41 25.44
N PHE A 148 -1.88 -35.72 24.36
CA PHE A 148 -2.89 -34.83 23.80
C PHE A 148 -4.06 -34.57 24.76
N GLU A 149 -4.53 -35.59 25.48
CA GLU A 149 -5.58 -35.42 26.50
C GLU A 149 -5.11 -34.57 27.70
N ARG A 150 -3.83 -34.68 28.09
CA ARG A 150 -3.24 -33.77 29.10
C ARG A 150 -3.25 -32.32 28.62
N LEU A 151 -2.86 -32.07 27.38
CA LEU A 151 -2.86 -30.73 26.77
C LEU A 151 -4.27 -30.12 26.68
N LYS A 152 -5.29 -30.94 26.40
CA LYS A 152 -6.70 -30.52 26.40
C LYS A 152 -7.17 -30.08 27.78
N GLY A 153 -6.68 -30.72 28.84
CA GLY A 153 -6.89 -30.32 30.23
C GLY A 153 -6.25 -28.99 30.58
N GLU A 154 -5.00 -28.77 30.16
CA GLU A 154 -4.23 -27.55 30.47
C GLU A 154 -4.69 -26.31 29.68
N GLN A 155 -5.08 -26.47 28.41
CA GLN A 155 -5.49 -25.35 27.55
C GLN A 155 -6.72 -24.58 28.04
N LYS A 156 -7.56 -25.21 28.88
CA LYS A 156 -8.66 -24.53 29.56
C LYS A 156 -8.20 -23.35 30.44
N SER A 157 -6.92 -23.27 30.79
CA SER A 157 -6.38 -22.28 31.73
C SER A 157 -5.53 -21.17 31.09
N ILE A 158 -5.06 -21.29 29.84
CA ILE A 158 -4.02 -20.39 29.32
C ILE A 158 -4.36 -19.89 27.92
N ALA A 159 -5.19 -18.85 27.87
CA ALA A 159 -5.31 -18.01 26.70
C ALA A 159 -5.22 -16.55 27.16
N GLN A 160 -4.04 -15.91 27.04
CA GLN A 160 -3.90 -14.80 26.07
C GLN A 160 -2.63 -13.91 26.14
N ASN A 161 -1.84 -13.78 27.21
CA ASN A 161 -1.33 -12.41 27.45
C ASN A 161 0.11 -11.95 27.10
N ILE A 162 1.13 -12.73 26.76
CA ILE A 162 2.50 -12.19 27.06
C ILE A 162 3.35 -11.67 25.89
N VAL A 163 2.98 -11.84 24.61
CA VAL A 163 3.96 -11.55 23.53
C VAL A 163 3.69 -10.29 22.70
N TYR A 164 2.49 -9.68 22.77
CA TYR A 164 2.09 -8.64 21.81
C TYR A 164 2.51 -7.19 22.17
N TYR A 165 2.98 -6.95 23.40
CA TYR A 165 3.24 -5.58 23.89
C TYR A 165 4.67 -5.05 23.67
N GLY A 166 5.58 -5.84 23.10
CA GLY A 166 6.97 -5.41 22.89
C GLY A 166 7.23 -4.59 21.62
N VAL A 167 6.32 -4.63 20.64
CA VAL A 167 6.57 -4.09 19.29
C VAL A 167 5.91 -2.72 19.06
N ALA A 168 5.05 -2.26 19.98
CA ALA A 168 4.27 -1.03 19.83
C ALA A 168 5.05 0.28 20.11
N GLN A 169 6.36 0.22 20.38
CA GLN A 169 7.21 1.41 20.48
C GLN A 169 8.15 1.50 19.29
N SER A 170 7.67 2.06 18.18
CA SER A 170 8.49 2.90 17.30
C SER A 170 7.63 3.51 16.20
N THR A 171 7.18 4.76 16.35
CA THR A 171 7.36 5.83 15.35
C THR A 171 6.73 7.15 15.80
N GLY A 172 7.56 8.21 15.84
CA GLY A 172 7.12 9.61 15.72
C GLY A 172 6.81 9.95 14.26
N SER A 173 6.32 11.13 13.87
CA SER A 173 6.09 12.40 14.57
C SER A 173 5.05 13.18 13.74
N TRP A 174 3.99 13.72 14.36
CA TRP A 174 2.97 14.58 13.73
C TRP A 174 2.72 15.84 14.60
N PRO A 175 2.21 16.96 14.06
CA PRO A 175 2.32 18.31 14.64
C PRO A 175 1.22 18.68 15.64
N PHE A 176 0.78 17.72 16.46
CA PHE A 176 -0.14 17.94 17.60
C PHE A 176 0.56 17.53 18.90
N ASP A 177 0.04 17.99 20.05
CA ASP A 177 0.53 17.58 21.36
C ASP A 177 0.56 16.04 21.44
N PRO A 178 1.76 15.43 21.51
CA PRO A 178 1.93 14.00 21.21
C PRO A 178 1.14 13.11 22.18
N TYR A 179 0.85 13.61 23.37
CA TYR A 179 0.06 12.92 24.40
C TYR A 179 -1.44 12.84 24.08
N VAL A 180 -2.02 13.89 23.50
CA VAL A 180 -3.45 13.91 23.15
C VAL A 180 -3.70 13.05 21.92
N SER A 181 -2.81 13.11 20.93
CA SER A 181 -2.85 12.23 19.76
C SER A 181 -2.68 10.76 20.14
N PHE A 182 -1.78 10.44 21.07
CA PHE A 182 -1.59 9.09 21.58
C PHE A 182 -2.81 8.57 22.34
N GLY A 183 -3.45 9.40 23.18
CA GLY A 183 -4.67 9.03 23.88
C GLY A 183 -5.84 8.79 22.93
N ALA A 184 -6.00 9.65 21.92
CA ALA A 184 -7.03 9.50 20.91
C ALA A 184 -6.82 8.25 20.03
N SER A 185 -5.57 7.97 19.62
CA SER A 185 -5.26 6.75 18.86
C SER A 185 -5.50 5.49 19.68
N ALA A 186 -5.11 5.49 20.96
CA ALA A 186 -5.36 4.36 21.86
C ALA A 186 -6.87 4.09 22.04
N LEU A 187 -7.69 5.14 22.15
CA LEU A 187 -9.14 5.01 22.24
C LEU A 187 -9.73 4.42 20.95
N VAL A 188 -9.32 4.93 19.80
CA VAL A 188 -9.80 4.46 18.49
C VAL A 188 -9.37 3.02 18.25
N GLU A 189 -8.15 2.64 18.62
CA GLU A 189 -7.67 1.26 18.56
C GLU A 189 -8.49 0.34 19.45
N LEU A 190 -8.76 0.72 20.70
CA LEU A 190 -9.59 -0.08 21.62
C LEU A 190 -11.00 -0.31 21.06
N LEU A 191 -11.62 0.74 20.53
CA LEU A 191 -12.95 0.64 19.90
C LEU A 191 -12.91 -0.24 18.66
N ALA A 192 -11.88 -0.12 17.83
CA ALA A 192 -11.68 -0.96 16.66
C ALA A 192 -11.49 -2.43 17.04
N TYR A 193 -10.71 -2.73 18.09
CA TYR A 193 -10.50 -4.10 18.56
C TYR A 193 -11.78 -4.73 19.10
N ILE A 194 -12.59 -3.99 19.87
CA ILE A 194 -13.88 -4.47 20.37
C ILE A 194 -14.81 -4.80 19.18
N LEU A 195 -14.86 -3.90 18.20
CA LEU A 195 -15.66 -4.07 16.99
C LEU A 195 -15.19 -5.27 16.14
N VAL A 196 -13.89 -5.42 15.92
CA VAL A 196 -13.30 -6.56 15.21
C VAL A 196 -13.59 -7.87 15.96
N HIS A 197 -13.50 -7.89 17.28
CA HIS A 197 -13.80 -9.09 18.07
C HIS A 197 -15.27 -9.51 17.94
N ILE A 198 -16.20 -8.56 17.94
CA ILE A 198 -17.63 -8.81 17.71
C ILE A 198 -17.85 -9.37 16.29
N ILE A 199 -17.23 -8.77 15.28
CA ILE A 199 -17.32 -9.20 13.88
C ILE A 199 -16.75 -10.61 13.72
N LEU A 200 -15.54 -10.87 14.22
CA LEU A 200 -14.88 -12.18 14.12
C LEU A 200 -15.66 -13.29 14.83
N LYS A 201 -16.39 -12.97 15.91
CA LYS A 201 -17.30 -13.91 16.57
C LYS A 201 -18.54 -14.23 15.73
N LYS A 202 -19.07 -13.26 14.96
CA LYS A 202 -20.28 -13.43 14.14
C LYS A 202 -20.02 -14.06 12.77
N THR A 203 -19.01 -13.60 12.04
CA THR A 203 -18.80 -13.95 10.61
C THR A 203 -17.58 -14.83 10.37
N GLY A 204 -16.82 -15.18 11.42
CA GLY A 204 -15.58 -15.93 11.30
C GLY A 204 -14.40 -15.07 10.82
N ARG A 205 -13.21 -15.68 10.68
CA ARG A 205 -11.97 -14.93 10.41
C ARG A 205 -11.82 -14.50 8.95
N LYS A 206 -12.22 -15.33 8.00
CA LYS A 206 -11.79 -15.24 6.59
C LYS A 206 -12.50 -14.13 5.80
N ILE A 207 -13.82 -14.06 5.93
CA ILE A 207 -14.68 -13.06 5.26
C ILE A 207 -14.27 -11.62 5.58
N PRO A 208 -14.07 -11.20 6.85
CA PRO A 208 -13.69 -9.82 7.13
C PRO A 208 -12.32 -9.46 6.56
N TYR A 209 -11.32 -10.37 6.55
CA TYR A 209 -10.02 -10.07 5.92
C TYR A 209 -10.16 -9.80 4.42
N CYS A 210 -10.92 -10.63 3.71
CA CYS A 210 -11.16 -10.41 2.28
C CYS A 210 -11.94 -9.11 2.03
N LEU A 211 -12.97 -8.82 2.84
CA LEU A 211 -13.75 -7.59 2.71
C LEU A 211 -12.91 -6.34 2.99
N PHE A 212 -12.11 -6.31 4.05
CA PHE A 212 -11.25 -5.17 4.37
C PHE A 212 -10.17 -4.95 3.30
N ALA A 213 -9.60 -6.02 2.73
CA ALA A 213 -8.65 -5.92 1.64
C ALA A 213 -9.28 -5.33 0.36
N VAL A 214 -10.50 -5.74 0.03
CA VAL A 214 -11.26 -5.20 -1.11
C VAL A 214 -11.64 -3.74 -0.87
N ILE A 215 -12.17 -3.40 0.31
CA ILE A 215 -12.53 -2.01 0.66
C ILE A 215 -11.31 -1.09 0.58
N TYR A 216 -10.18 -1.49 1.17
CA TYR A 216 -8.93 -0.73 1.11
C TYR A 216 -8.47 -0.50 -0.34
N SER A 217 -8.57 -1.54 -1.19
CA SER A 217 -8.19 -1.45 -2.61
C SER A 217 -9.12 -0.53 -3.39
N ILE A 218 -10.43 -0.57 -3.14
CA ILE A 218 -11.41 0.33 -3.77
C ILE A 218 -11.16 1.78 -3.35
N VAL A 219 -10.95 2.04 -2.07
CA VAL A 219 -10.65 3.38 -1.56
C VAL A 219 -9.36 3.91 -2.20
N ALA A 220 -8.32 3.08 -2.28
CA ALA A 220 -7.08 3.45 -2.97
C ALA A 220 -7.36 3.82 -4.43
N LEU A 221 -8.06 2.97 -5.20
CA LEU A 221 -8.39 3.24 -6.60
C LEU A 221 -9.21 4.52 -6.81
N LEU A 222 -10.06 4.91 -5.84
CA LEU A 222 -10.83 6.16 -5.89
C LEU A 222 -9.99 7.40 -5.58
N VAL A 223 -8.94 7.27 -4.76
CA VAL A 223 -8.07 8.40 -4.36
C VAL A 223 -7.00 8.70 -5.41
N LEU A 224 -6.52 7.70 -6.16
CA LEU A 224 -5.46 7.90 -7.18
C LEU A 224 -5.80 8.90 -8.28
N PRO A 225 -7.03 8.94 -8.84
CA PRO A 225 -7.42 9.98 -9.79
C PRO A 225 -7.38 11.37 -9.14
N VAL A 226 -7.76 11.49 -7.87
CA VAL A 226 -7.74 12.79 -7.18
C VAL A 226 -6.29 13.28 -7.03
N GLN A 227 -5.36 12.38 -6.69
CA GLN A 227 -3.93 12.71 -6.64
C GLN A 227 -3.39 13.13 -8.01
N SER A 228 -3.84 12.50 -9.10
CA SER A 228 -3.42 12.86 -10.46
C SER A 228 -3.83 14.28 -10.85
N PHE A 229 -5.04 14.69 -10.47
CA PHE A 229 -5.52 16.06 -10.69
C PHE A 229 -4.71 17.07 -9.85
N THR A 230 -4.52 16.81 -8.55
CA THR A 230 -3.76 17.73 -7.68
C THR A 230 -2.29 17.89 -8.09
N MET A 231 -1.67 16.82 -8.60
CA MET A 231 -0.29 16.88 -9.08
C MET A 231 -0.15 17.71 -10.36
N LYS A 232 -1.14 17.64 -11.26
CA LYS A 232 -1.15 18.45 -12.48
C LYS A 232 -1.20 19.94 -12.17
N ASP A 233 -1.88 20.32 -11.10
CA ASP A 233 -2.01 21.73 -10.69
C ASP A 233 -0.82 22.25 -9.84
N SER A 234 0.05 21.35 -9.34
CA SER A 234 1.15 21.70 -8.42
C SER A 234 2.53 21.83 -9.09
N THR A 235 2.66 21.44 -10.35
CA THR A 235 3.87 21.63 -11.19
C THR A 235 3.71 22.80 -12.16
#